data_AF-A0A453GLJ7-F1
#
_entry.id   AF-A0A453GLJ7-F1
#
_cell.length_a   1.000
_cell.length_b   1.000
_cell.length_c   1.000
_cell.angle_alpha   90.00
_cell.angle_beta   90.00
_cell.angle_gamma   90.00
#
_symmetry.space_group_name_H-M   'P 1'
#
loop_
_entity.id
_entity.type
_entity.pdbx_description
1 polymer ?
#
loop_
_entity_poly.entity_id
_entity_poly.type
_entity_poly.pdbx_seq_one_letter_code
_entity_poly.pdbx_strand_id
1 'polypeptide(L)'
;TSLANDPSAAPAWVKANVQPFPGVSFRYIAVGNEVTDSAGQKTILPAMKNIQAALVAAGLSGSIKVSTSVRFDVVENTSPPSNGVFADTSFMGPILEFLASTGAPLLANVYPYFAYKGDQQNIKLDFATFVPGSTTVTDNGLTYTNLFDAMVDSIYAALEKAGKPGVKVVISESGWPSAGGVGATAQNTRAYNQGLINHVRGGTPKKPSLLETYIFAMFNENQKTGDPTENNFGLFNPDKSPAYSITF
;
A
#
# COMPACT_ATOMS: atom_id res chain seq x y z
N THR A 1 4.34 -7.37 -20.99
CA THR A 1 3.98 -6.02 -21.50
C THR A 1 5.16 -5.47 -22.31
N SER A 2 4.99 -4.44 -23.15
CA SER A 2 6.10 -3.85 -23.93
C SER A 2 7.20 -3.29 -23.03
N LEU A 3 6.87 -2.66 -21.91
CA LEU A 3 7.84 -2.15 -20.93
C LEU A 3 8.82 -3.21 -20.40
N ALA A 4 8.40 -4.48 -20.36
CA ALA A 4 9.24 -5.59 -19.92
C ALA A 4 10.12 -6.16 -21.05
N ASN A 5 9.60 -6.19 -22.28
CA ASN A 5 10.14 -7.03 -23.36
C ASN A 5 10.75 -6.24 -24.52
N ASP A 6 10.44 -4.94 -24.64
CA ASP A 6 10.95 -4.05 -25.69
C ASP A 6 11.92 -3.02 -25.08
N PRO A 7 13.22 -3.08 -25.43
CA PRO A 7 14.23 -2.16 -24.91
C PRO A 7 13.93 -0.68 -25.17
N SER A 8 13.13 -0.34 -26.18
CA SER A 8 12.78 1.03 -26.53
C SER A 8 11.56 1.56 -25.77
N ALA A 9 10.72 0.68 -25.22
CA ALA A 9 9.44 1.05 -24.64
C ALA A 9 9.59 1.87 -23.33
N ALA A 10 10.50 1.48 -22.44
CA ALA A 10 10.72 2.20 -21.18
C ALA A 10 11.32 3.61 -21.38
N PRO A 11 12.37 3.81 -22.21
CA PRO A 11 12.82 5.16 -22.56
C PRO A 11 11.73 6.02 -23.19
N ALA A 12 10.96 5.46 -24.13
CA ALA A 12 9.84 6.18 -24.75
C ALA A 12 8.78 6.60 -23.72
N TRP A 13 8.45 5.70 -22.78
CA TRP A 13 7.51 5.99 -21.71
C TRP A 13 8.00 7.10 -20.79
N VAL A 14 9.26 7.07 -20.35
CA VAL A 14 9.85 8.14 -19.50
C VAL A 14 9.85 9.48 -20.24
N LYS A 15 10.20 9.47 -21.53
CA LYS A 15 10.19 10.67 -22.38
C LYS A 15 8.80 11.27 -22.57
N ALA A 16 7.76 10.43 -22.60
CA ALA A 16 6.38 10.89 -22.80
C ALA A 16 5.68 11.30 -21.50
N ASN A 17 5.98 10.65 -20.37
CA ASN A 17 5.17 10.75 -19.16
C ASN A 17 5.87 11.45 -17.98
N VAL A 18 7.20 11.61 -18.04
CA VAL A 18 7.97 12.19 -16.93
C VAL A 18 8.70 13.46 -17.38
N GLN A 19 9.55 13.36 -18.41
CA GLN A 19 10.38 14.48 -18.87
C GLN A 19 9.61 15.76 -19.29
N PRO A 20 8.40 15.68 -19.88
CA PRO A 20 7.66 16.88 -20.29
C PRO A 20 7.10 17.70 -19.13
N PHE A 21 7.20 17.20 -17.88
CA PHE A 21 6.57 17.80 -16.71
C PHE A 21 7.61 18.25 -15.65
N PRO A 22 8.54 19.17 -15.97
CA PRO A 22 9.61 19.58 -15.05
C PRO A 22 9.09 20.30 -13.78
N GLY A 23 7.84 20.79 -13.79
CA GLY A 23 7.19 21.38 -12.61
C GLY A 23 6.57 20.35 -11.66
N VAL A 24 6.55 19.07 -12.01
CA VAL A 24 5.99 18.00 -11.18
C VAL A 24 7.10 17.36 -10.35
N SER A 25 6.91 17.32 -9.03
CA SER A 25 7.81 16.63 -8.11
C SER A 25 7.50 15.13 -8.07
N PHE A 26 7.93 14.41 -9.11
CA PHE A 26 7.81 12.95 -9.14
C PHE A 26 8.61 12.32 -8.00
N ARG A 27 7.98 11.39 -7.28
CA ARG A 27 8.59 10.69 -6.14
C ARG A 27 8.81 9.22 -6.44
N TYR A 28 7.78 8.55 -6.98
CA TYR A 28 7.81 7.14 -7.30
C TYR A 28 7.23 6.87 -8.69
N ILE A 29 7.73 5.83 -9.36
CA ILE A 29 7.01 5.14 -10.43
C ILE A 29 6.63 3.76 -9.90
N ALA A 30 5.33 3.54 -9.67
CA ALA A 30 4.78 2.23 -9.31
C ALA A 30 4.53 1.42 -10.59
N VAL A 31 5.40 0.45 -10.88
CA VAL A 31 5.28 -0.42 -12.05
C VAL A 31 4.41 -1.62 -11.68
N GLY A 32 3.12 -1.49 -11.94
CA GLY A 32 2.10 -2.47 -11.57
C GLY A 32 1.38 -2.12 -10.27
N ASN A 33 0.12 -2.56 -10.19
CA ASN A 33 -0.72 -2.49 -9.00
C ASN A 33 -1.41 -3.83 -8.80
N GLU A 34 -1.16 -4.47 -7.65
CA GLU A 34 -1.79 -5.72 -7.24
C GLU A 34 -1.68 -6.87 -8.28
N VAL A 35 -0.52 -6.99 -8.91
CA VAL A 35 -0.31 -8.03 -9.93
C VAL A 35 -0.23 -9.41 -9.29
N THR A 36 -1.25 -10.21 -9.54
CA THR A 36 -1.44 -11.53 -8.94
C THR A 36 -1.41 -12.66 -9.98
N ASP A 37 -1.61 -12.35 -11.26
CA ASP A 37 -1.57 -13.34 -12.32
C ASP A 37 -0.13 -13.69 -12.72
N SER A 38 0.11 -14.96 -13.06
CA SER A 38 1.45 -15.47 -13.36
C SER A 38 2.11 -14.81 -14.58
N ALA A 39 1.33 -14.30 -15.54
CA ALA A 39 1.89 -13.63 -16.72
C ALA A 39 2.39 -12.23 -16.34
N GLY A 40 1.60 -11.49 -15.55
CA GLY A 40 1.96 -10.21 -14.98
C GLY A 40 3.21 -10.33 -14.10
N GLN A 41 3.22 -11.26 -13.15
CA GLN A 41 4.34 -11.48 -12.22
C GLN A 41 5.69 -11.71 -12.94
N LYS A 42 5.69 -12.43 -14.08
CA LYS A 42 6.88 -12.62 -14.93
C LYS A 42 7.41 -11.34 -15.57
N THR A 43 6.57 -10.30 -15.68
CA THR A 43 6.91 -9.07 -16.41
C THR A 43 7.16 -7.86 -15.52
N ILE A 44 6.71 -7.86 -14.26
CA ILE A 44 6.88 -6.73 -13.35
C ILE A 44 8.35 -6.40 -13.11
N LEU A 45 9.16 -7.36 -12.68
CA LEU A 45 10.57 -7.08 -12.39
C LEU A 45 11.38 -6.63 -13.64
N PRO A 46 11.25 -7.27 -14.82
CA PRO A 46 11.86 -6.75 -16.04
C PRO A 46 11.43 -5.32 -16.37
N ALA A 47 10.14 -4.99 -16.24
CA ALA A 47 9.65 -3.63 -16.48
C ALA A 47 10.21 -2.62 -15.48
N MET A 48 10.30 -2.98 -14.19
CA MET A 48 10.94 -2.14 -13.16
C MET A 48 12.40 -1.85 -13.50
N LYS A 49 13.16 -2.86 -13.90
CA LYS A 49 14.57 -2.71 -14.32
C LYS A 49 14.71 -1.78 -15.53
N ASN A 50 13.84 -1.93 -16.53
CA ASN A 50 13.88 -1.10 -17.73
C ASN A 50 13.50 0.35 -17.45
N ILE A 51 12.46 0.61 -16.63
CA ILE A 51 12.11 1.97 -16.18
C ILE A 51 13.24 2.58 -15.37
N GLN A 52 13.86 1.83 -14.44
CA GLN A 52 14.99 2.31 -13.66
C GLN A 52 16.17 2.69 -14.56
N ALA A 53 16.51 1.86 -15.55
CA ALA A 53 17.56 2.18 -16.51
C ALA A 53 17.24 3.44 -17.33
N ALA A 54 15.98 3.60 -17.78
CA ALA A 54 15.53 4.78 -18.48
C ALA A 54 15.60 6.05 -17.61
N LEU A 55 15.23 5.98 -16.33
CA LEU A 55 15.37 7.09 -15.38
C LEU A 55 16.83 7.43 -15.09
N VAL A 56 17.72 6.43 -14.99
CA VAL A 56 19.17 6.64 -14.86
C VAL A 56 19.72 7.37 -16.09
N ALA A 57 19.38 6.90 -17.29
CA ALA A 57 19.83 7.52 -18.53
C ALA A 57 19.32 8.97 -18.69
N ALA A 58 18.15 9.26 -18.15
CA ALA A 58 17.57 10.61 -18.12
C ALA A 58 18.10 11.50 -16.97
N GLY A 59 18.96 10.98 -16.08
CA GLY A 59 19.45 11.71 -14.91
C GLY A 59 18.41 11.92 -13.79
N LEU A 60 17.34 11.13 -13.77
CA LEU A 60 16.18 11.30 -12.88
C LEU A 60 16.12 10.30 -11.71
N SER A 61 16.98 9.27 -11.71
CA SER A 61 16.99 8.19 -10.70
C SER A 61 17.43 8.63 -9.29
N GLY A 62 17.98 9.84 -9.17
CA GLY A 62 18.31 10.46 -7.88
C GLY A 62 17.06 10.86 -7.09
N SER A 63 16.05 11.42 -7.76
CA SER A 63 14.81 11.92 -7.16
C SER A 63 13.62 10.97 -7.29
N ILE A 64 13.57 10.17 -8.36
CA ILE A 64 12.45 9.26 -8.65
C ILE A 64 12.88 7.82 -8.37
N LYS A 65 12.17 7.12 -7.48
CA LYS A 65 12.40 5.70 -7.21
C LYS A 65 11.40 4.81 -7.94
N VAL A 66 11.85 3.66 -8.43
CA VAL A 66 10.99 2.67 -9.08
C VAL A 66 10.59 1.61 -8.07
N SER A 67 9.28 1.36 -7.96
CA SER A 67 8.73 0.33 -7.08
C SER A 67 7.58 -0.41 -7.78
N THR A 68 6.89 -1.27 -7.06
CA THR A 68 5.63 -1.91 -7.44
C THR A 68 4.68 -1.86 -6.26
N SER A 69 3.38 -1.71 -6.53
CA SER A 69 2.33 -1.73 -5.50
C SER A 69 1.76 -3.14 -5.36
N VAL A 70 1.83 -3.70 -4.15
CA VAL A 70 1.35 -5.06 -3.85
C VAL A 70 0.08 -5.03 -3.02
N ARG A 71 -0.81 -5.99 -3.29
CA ARG A 71 -1.93 -6.31 -2.40
C ARG A 71 -1.41 -6.96 -1.13
N PHE A 72 -2.10 -6.75 -0.01
CA PHE A 72 -1.66 -7.25 1.30
C PHE A 72 -1.48 -8.79 1.36
N ASP A 73 -2.21 -9.56 0.56
CA ASP A 73 -2.13 -11.03 0.53
C ASP A 73 -0.84 -11.58 -0.08
N VAL A 74 0.08 -10.71 -0.49
CA VAL A 74 1.47 -11.09 -0.74
C VAL A 74 2.18 -11.57 0.54
N VAL A 75 1.65 -11.21 1.72
CA VAL A 75 2.10 -11.67 3.04
C VAL A 75 1.05 -12.62 3.63
N GLU A 76 1.51 -13.75 4.12
CA GLU A 76 0.70 -14.74 4.86
C GLU A 76 1.18 -14.89 6.31
N ASN A 77 0.45 -15.67 7.10
CA ASN A 77 0.72 -15.89 8.54
C ASN A 77 0.81 -14.58 9.34
N THR A 78 -0.11 -13.65 9.07
CA THR A 78 -0.04 -12.25 9.53
C THR A 78 -0.49 -12.03 10.97
N SER A 79 -0.96 -13.07 11.67
CA SER A 79 -1.37 -13.01 13.08
C SER A 79 -0.80 -14.19 13.88
N PRO A 80 0.00 -13.93 14.94
CA PRO A 80 0.52 -12.62 15.34
C PRO A 80 1.45 -11.98 14.28
N PRO A 81 1.62 -10.64 14.26
CA PRO A 81 2.37 -9.93 13.20
C PRO A 81 3.78 -10.48 12.94
N SER A 82 4.50 -10.88 13.98
CA SER A 82 5.86 -11.44 13.89
C SER A 82 5.93 -12.73 13.06
N ASN A 83 4.81 -13.40 12.81
CA ASN A 83 4.75 -14.58 11.95
C ASN A 83 4.71 -14.27 10.45
N GLY A 84 4.49 -13.01 10.06
CA GLY A 84 4.40 -12.58 8.66
C GLY A 84 5.56 -13.10 7.80
N VAL A 85 5.22 -13.67 6.64
CA VAL A 85 6.15 -14.16 5.61
C VAL A 85 5.57 -13.88 4.23
N PHE A 86 6.40 -13.69 3.20
CA PHE A 86 5.91 -13.58 1.83
C PHE A 86 5.39 -14.92 1.34
N ALA A 87 4.15 -14.94 0.84
CA ALA A 87 3.48 -16.15 0.36
C ALA A 87 4.18 -16.78 -0.85
N ASP A 88 4.75 -15.96 -1.74
CA ASP A 88 5.56 -16.41 -2.87
C ASP A 88 6.93 -15.71 -2.86
N THR A 89 7.92 -16.40 -2.31
CA THR A 89 9.31 -15.94 -2.28
C THR A 89 9.99 -15.99 -3.64
N SER A 90 9.51 -16.81 -4.58
CA SER A 90 10.05 -16.87 -5.94
C SER A 90 9.68 -15.63 -6.76
N PHE A 91 8.51 -15.06 -6.49
CA PHE A 91 8.07 -13.77 -7.04
C PHE A 91 8.66 -12.59 -6.27
N MET A 92 8.49 -12.54 -4.95
CA MET A 92 8.89 -11.37 -4.16
C MET A 92 10.39 -11.25 -3.93
N GLY A 93 11.12 -12.35 -3.74
CA GLY A 93 12.56 -12.32 -3.45
C GLY A 93 13.37 -11.47 -4.45
N PRO A 94 13.25 -11.73 -5.77
CA PRO A 94 13.91 -10.92 -6.80
C PRO A 94 13.48 -9.45 -6.83
N ILE A 95 12.22 -9.14 -6.53
CA ILE A 95 11.72 -7.75 -6.42
C ILE A 95 12.37 -7.06 -5.23
N LEU A 96 12.42 -7.70 -4.06
CA LEU A 96 13.02 -7.12 -2.86
C LEU A 96 14.53 -6.90 -3.02
N GLU A 97 15.23 -7.78 -3.73
CA GLU A 97 16.64 -7.58 -4.11
C GLU A 97 16.82 -6.32 -4.98
N PHE A 98 15.93 -6.12 -5.96
CA PHE A 98 15.94 -4.92 -6.78
C PHE A 98 15.65 -3.64 -5.96
N LEU A 99 14.65 -3.68 -5.08
CA LEU A 99 14.31 -2.55 -4.22
C LEU A 99 15.48 -2.19 -3.29
N ALA A 100 16.11 -3.20 -2.67
CA ALA A 100 17.27 -3.01 -1.81
C ALA A 100 18.46 -2.40 -2.56
N SER A 101 18.78 -2.90 -3.76
CA SER A 101 19.91 -2.41 -4.56
C SER A 101 19.70 -0.99 -5.12
N THR A 102 18.46 -0.52 -5.24
CA THR A 102 18.11 0.82 -5.75
C THR A 102 17.72 1.81 -4.65
N GLY A 103 17.63 1.35 -3.39
CA GLY A 103 17.16 2.13 -2.25
C GLY A 103 15.68 2.54 -2.36
N ALA A 104 14.89 1.80 -3.12
CA ALA A 104 13.47 2.05 -3.31
C ALA A 104 12.63 1.36 -2.21
N PRO A 105 11.47 1.93 -1.82
CA PRO A 105 10.55 1.27 -0.89
C PRO A 105 9.74 0.19 -1.60
N LEU A 106 9.12 -0.72 -0.83
CA LEU A 106 7.97 -1.51 -1.27
C LEU A 106 6.69 -0.68 -1.04
N LEU A 107 5.82 -0.60 -2.05
CA LEU A 107 4.51 0.03 -1.95
C LEU A 107 3.49 -1.07 -1.62
N ALA A 108 2.71 -0.91 -0.56
CA ALA A 108 1.73 -1.90 -0.12
C ALA A 108 0.35 -1.28 0.10
N ASN A 109 -0.67 -1.94 -0.45
CA ASN A 109 -2.07 -1.60 -0.24
C ASN A 109 -2.56 -2.33 1.01
N VAL A 110 -2.88 -1.59 2.07
CA VAL A 110 -3.22 -2.15 3.39
C VAL A 110 -4.61 -1.67 3.82
N TYR A 111 -5.56 -2.59 3.87
CA TYR A 111 -6.96 -2.32 4.15
C TYR A 111 -7.49 -3.17 5.32
N PRO A 112 -7.45 -2.64 6.56
CA PRO A 112 -8.12 -3.23 7.72
C PRO A 112 -9.61 -3.51 7.47
N TYR A 113 -10.27 -2.73 6.61
CA TYR A 113 -11.66 -2.96 6.21
C TYR A 113 -11.90 -4.37 5.68
N PHE A 114 -11.09 -4.83 4.72
CA PHE A 114 -11.30 -6.14 4.09
C PHE A 114 -11.02 -7.29 5.04
N ALA A 115 -10.03 -7.14 5.93
CA ALA A 115 -9.77 -8.10 7.00
C ALA A 115 -10.99 -8.17 7.96
N TYR A 116 -11.49 -7.03 8.45
CA TYR A 116 -12.69 -6.98 9.29
C TYR A 116 -13.92 -7.60 8.60
N LYS A 117 -14.17 -7.24 7.33
CA LYS A 117 -15.29 -7.78 6.55
C LYS A 117 -15.20 -9.30 6.39
N GLY A 118 -13.99 -9.84 6.23
CA GLY A 118 -13.74 -11.27 6.07
C GLY A 118 -13.83 -12.08 7.37
N ASP A 119 -13.56 -11.46 8.53
CA ASP A 119 -13.56 -12.15 9.83
C ASP A 119 -14.11 -11.27 10.97
N GLN A 120 -15.41 -11.01 10.94
CA GLN A 120 -16.10 -10.20 11.94
C GLN A 120 -16.17 -10.86 13.33
N GLN A 121 -15.92 -12.18 13.40
CA GLN A 121 -15.97 -12.91 14.66
C GLN A 121 -14.73 -12.58 15.50
N ASN A 122 -13.55 -12.62 14.88
CA ASN A 122 -12.28 -12.42 15.56
C ASN A 122 -11.77 -10.97 15.47
N ILE A 123 -12.09 -10.24 14.40
CA ILE A 123 -11.67 -8.85 14.23
C ILE A 123 -12.77 -7.90 14.70
N LYS A 124 -12.49 -7.19 15.79
CA LYS A 124 -13.41 -6.19 16.33
C LYS A 124 -13.32 -4.91 15.52
N LEU A 125 -14.49 -4.27 15.36
CA LEU A 125 -14.62 -3.06 14.55
C LEU A 125 -13.78 -1.90 15.10
N ASP A 126 -13.72 -1.74 16.43
CA ASP A 126 -12.92 -0.72 17.09
C ASP A 126 -11.42 -0.86 16.76
N PHE A 127 -10.91 -2.09 16.87
CA PHE A 127 -9.54 -2.46 16.50
C PHE A 127 -9.24 -2.16 15.02
N ALA A 128 -10.21 -2.35 14.13
CA ALA A 128 -10.05 -2.09 12.70
C ALA A 128 -10.23 -0.61 12.30
N THR A 129 -10.82 0.24 13.15
CA THR A 129 -11.23 1.62 12.82
C THR A 129 -10.50 2.71 13.62
N PHE A 130 -9.44 2.36 14.35
CA PHE A 130 -8.71 3.28 15.26
C PHE A 130 -9.59 3.90 16.35
N VAL A 131 -10.78 3.36 16.59
CA VAL A 131 -11.66 3.83 17.67
C VAL A 131 -11.12 3.27 19.00
N PRO A 132 -11.08 4.06 20.08
CA PRO A 132 -10.69 3.56 21.39
C PRO A 132 -11.47 2.32 21.79
N GLY A 133 -10.75 1.26 22.17
CA GLY A 133 -11.29 -0.04 22.52
C GLY A 133 -10.36 -0.79 23.46
N SER A 134 -10.80 -1.96 23.95
CA SER A 134 -9.99 -2.83 24.80
C SER A 134 -9.24 -3.93 24.03
N THR A 135 -9.52 -4.07 22.73
CA THR A 135 -8.90 -5.08 21.88
C THR A 135 -7.43 -4.73 21.66
N THR A 136 -6.55 -5.63 22.07
CA THR A 136 -5.10 -5.52 21.81
C THR A 136 -4.53 -6.86 21.39
N VAL A 137 -3.58 -6.86 20.47
CA VAL A 137 -2.75 -8.03 20.17
C VAL A 137 -1.37 -7.80 20.78
N THR A 138 -0.87 -8.76 21.56
CA THR A 138 0.50 -8.71 22.08
C THR A 138 1.33 -9.78 21.39
N ASP A 139 2.51 -9.38 20.92
CA ASP A 139 3.39 -10.24 20.14
C ASP A 139 4.85 -9.80 20.34
N ASN A 140 5.68 -10.71 20.85
CA ASN A 140 7.11 -10.48 21.13
C ASN A 140 7.41 -9.17 21.89
N GLY A 141 6.57 -8.83 22.87
CA GLY A 141 6.72 -7.63 23.69
C GLY A 141 6.23 -6.33 23.03
N LEU A 142 5.70 -6.40 21.80
CA LEU A 142 4.98 -5.31 21.15
C LEU A 142 3.49 -5.44 21.42
N THR A 143 2.82 -4.31 21.64
CA THR A 143 1.37 -4.24 21.81
C THR A 143 0.77 -3.45 20.65
N TYR A 144 -0.12 -4.10 19.92
CA TYR A 144 -0.89 -3.52 18.83
C TYR A 144 -2.27 -3.16 19.34
N THR A 145 -2.63 -1.88 19.23
CA THR A 145 -3.94 -1.34 19.64
C THR A 145 -4.88 -1.11 18.47
N ASN A 146 -4.38 -1.29 17.24
CA ASN A 146 -5.16 -1.23 16.01
C ASN A 146 -4.67 -2.28 15.00
N LEU A 147 -5.55 -2.68 14.10
CA LEU A 147 -5.29 -3.70 13.08
C LEU A 147 -4.30 -3.23 12.02
N PHE A 148 -4.30 -1.93 11.70
CA PHE A 148 -3.39 -1.36 10.70
C PHE A 148 -1.92 -1.62 11.08
N ASP A 149 -1.53 -1.32 12.32
CA ASP A 149 -0.18 -1.58 12.80
C ASP A 149 0.18 -3.07 12.76
N ALA A 150 -0.75 -3.93 13.17
CA ALA A 150 -0.54 -5.37 13.14
C ALA A 150 -0.32 -5.88 11.70
N MET A 151 -1.09 -5.36 10.74
CA MET A 151 -0.92 -5.67 9.32
C MET A 151 0.43 -5.14 8.79
N VAL A 152 0.77 -3.88 9.04
CA VAL A 152 2.02 -3.28 8.55
C VAL A 152 3.25 -3.96 9.15
N ASP A 153 3.23 -4.29 10.44
CA ASP A 153 4.35 -4.98 11.09
C ASP A 153 4.50 -6.44 10.64
N SER A 154 3.44 -7.06 10.13
CA SER A 154 3.54 -8.35 9.44
C SER A 154 4.33 -8.26 8.13
N ILE A 155 4.24 -7.13 7.41
CA ILE A 155 5.07 -6.85 6.21
C ILE A 155 6.52 -6.67 6.64
N TYR A 156 6.78 -5.91 7.71
CA TYR A 156 8.14 -5.74 8.22
C TYR A 156 8.75 -7.07 8.71
N ALA A 157 7.97 -7.93 9.35
CA ALA A 157 8.40 -9.28 9.73
C ALA A 157 8.74 -10.13 8.49
N ALA A 158 7.93 -10.06 7.43
CA ALA A 158 8.20 -10.76 6.18
C ALA A 158 9.48 -10.27 5.50
N LEU A 159 9.73 -8.96 5.49
CA LEU A 159 10.97 -8.35 4.99
C LEU A 159 12.21 -8.83 5.76
N GLU A 160 12.12 -8.91 7.09
CA GLU A 160 13.21 -9.42 7.93
C GLU A 160 13.54 -10.89 7.60
N LYS A 161 12.52 -11.75 7.49
CA LYS A 161 12.70 -13.18 7.17
C LYS A 161 13.18 -13.41 5.73
N ALA A 162 12.85 -12.50 4.82
CA ALA A 162 13.41 -12.49 3.46
C ALA A 162 14.86 -11.97 3.40
N GLY A 163 15.46 -11.58 4.53
CA GLY A 163 16.81 -11.02 4.59
C GLY A 163 16.90 -9.62 4.00
N LYS A 164 15.80 -8.86 4.01
CA LYS A 164 15.67 -7.52 3.41
C LYS A 164 15.13 -6.47 4.41
N PRO A 165 15.63 -6.41 5.66
CA PRO A 165 15.10 -5.51 6.70
C PRO A 165 15.27 -4.02 6.40
N GLY A 166 16.15 -3.66 5.45
CA GLY A 166 16.42 -2.28 5.04
C GLY A 166 15.48 -1.74 3.96
N VAL A 167 14.66 -2.59 3.33
CA VAL A 167 13.64 -2.13 2.37
C VAL A 167 12.55 -1.41 3.16
N LYS A 168 12.33 -0.13 2.84
CA LYS A 168 11.28 0.67 3.47
C LYS A 168 9.91 0.24 2.96
N VAL A 169 8.86 0.50 3.74
CA VAL A 169 7.47 0.30 3.33
C VAL A 169 6.81 1.67 3.17
N VAL A 170 6.06 1.83 2.09
CA VAL A 170 5.12 2.94 1.86
C VAL A 170 3.74 2.32 1.75
N ILE A 171 2.76 2.86 2.48
CA ILE A 171 1.38 2.42 2.35
C ILE A 171 0.77 3.16 1.17
N SER A 172 0.74 2.52 0.01
CA SER A 172 0.29 3.13 -1.25
C SER A 172 -1.21 3.29 -1.34
N GLU A 173 -1.96 2.50 -0.58
CA GLU A 173 -3.40 2.66 -0.44
C GLU A 173 -3.86 2.19 0.94
N SER A 174 -4.78 2.93 1.53
CA SER A 174 -5.52 2.54 2.71
C SER A 174 -6.81 3.35 2.85
N GLY A 175 -7.91 2.74 3.27
CA GLY A 175 -9.18 3.45 3.38
C GLY A 175 -10.29 2.58 3.97
N TRP A 176 -11.48 3.18 4.10
CA TRP A 176 -12.67 2.51 4.61
C TRP A 176 -13.92 3.01 3.85
N PRO A 177 -14.77 2.13 3.32
CA PRO A 177 -15.92 2.55 2.52
C PRO A 177 -17.04 3.13 3.39
N SER A 178 -17.70 4.18 2.91
CA SER A 178 -18.76 4.88 3.65
C SER A 178 -20.14 4.22 3.53
N ALA A 179 -20.29 3.27 2.61
CA ALA A 179 -21.55 2.54 2.36
C ALA A 179 -21.29 1.25 1.56
N GLY A 180 -22.35 0.49 1.28
CA GLY A 180 -22.33 -0.66 0.36
C GLY A 180 -21.93 -2.00 0.99
N GLY A 181 -21.56 -2.03 2.27
CA GLY A 181 -21.13 -3.27 2.93
C GLY A 181 -21.20 -3.21 4.45
N VAL A 182 -20.89 -4.34 5.08
CA VAL A 182 -20.91 -4.44 6.54
C VAL A 182 -19.83 -3.54 7.15
N GLY A 183 -20.19 -2.80 8.20
CA GLY A 183 -19.31 -1.81 8.83
C GLY A 183 -19.01 -0.58 7.97
N ALA A 184 -19.51 -0.51 6.73
CA ALA A 184 -19.31 0.62 5.83
C ALA A 184 -20.34 1.71 6.16
N THR A 185 -19.90 2.73 6.92
CA THR A 185 -20.73 3.88 7.31
C THR A 185 -19.88 5.14 7.28
N ALA A 186 -20.48 6.30 7.03
CA ALA A 186 -19.76 7.58 7.10
C ALA A 186 -19.06 7.81 8.45
N GLN A 187 -19.65 7.32 9.55
CA GLN A 187 -19.05 7.40 10.89
C GLN A 187 -17.77 6.56 10.98
N ASN A 188 -17.81 5.29 10.56
CA ASN A 188 -16.65 4.41 10.61
C ASN A 188 -15.56 4.85 9.62
N THR A 189 -15.95 5.32 8.44
CA THR A 189 -14.99 5.88 7.48
C THR A 189 -14.28 7.09 8.03
N ARG A 190 -15.01 8.02 8.65
CA ARG A 190 -14.39 9.18 9.30
C ARG A 190 -13.45 8.75 10.41
N ALA A 191 -13.87 7.80 11.26
CA ALA A 191 -13.04 7.29 12.35
C ALA A 191 -11.74 6.69 11.82
N TYR A 192 -11.84 5.82 10.80
CA TYR A 192 -10.69 5.17 10.18
C TYR A 192 -9.74 6.19 9.55
N ASN A 193 -10.22 7.03 8.62
CA ASN A 193 -9.35 7.94 7.87
C ASN A 193 -8.76 9.04 8.76
N GLN A 194 -9.51 9.60 9.71
CA GLN A 194 -8.94 10.57 10.65
C GLN A 194 -7.96 9.91 11.63
N GLY A 195 -8.27 8.69 12.09
CA GLY A 195 -7.38 7.89 12.91
C GLY A 195 -6.06 7.62 12.21
N LEU A 196 -6.11 7.19 10.95
CA LEU A 196 -4.95 6.96 10.11
C LEU A 196 -4.08 8.22 9.97
N ILE A 197 -4.67 9.37 9.63
CA ILE A 197 -3.94 10.66 9.51
C ILE A 197 -3.22 11.01 10.82
N ASN A 198 -3.92 10.88 11.94
CA ASN A 198 -3.36 11.21 13.25
C ASN A 198 -2.26 10.23 13.67
N HIS A 199 -2.35 8.97 13.23
CA HIS A 199 -1.52 7.86 13.65
C HIS A 199 -0.18 7.78 12.91
N VAL A 200 -0.19 7.92 11.58
CA VAL A 200 0.96 7.58 10.71
C VAL A 200 2.24 8.37 10.99
N ARG A 201 2.15 9.51 11.71
CA ARG A 201 3.32 10.27 12.18
C ARG A 201 4.16 9.51 13.22
N GLY A 202 3.52 8.65 14.02
CA GLY A 202 4.16 7.82 15.03
C GLY A 202 4.72 6.51 14.51
N GLY A 203 4.29 6.08 13.32
CA GLY A 203 4.63 4.77 12.76
C GLY A 203 3.92 3.62 13.48
N THR A 204 4.56 2.46 13.50
CA THR A 204 4.04 1.22 14.11
C THR A 204 4.85 0.84 15.35
N PRO A 205 4.38 -0.09 16.20
CA PRO A 205 5.16 -0.60 17.33
C PRO A 205 6.56 -1.11 16.94
N LYS A 206 6.71 -1.82 15.82
CA LYS A 206 8.02 -2.33 15.36
C LYS A 206 8.86 -1.27 14.66
N LYS A 207 8.24 -0.28 14.01
CA LYS A 207 8.92 0.81 13.28
C LYS A 207 8.33 2.17 13.69
N PRO A 208 8.73 2.71 14.85
CA PRO A 208 8.18 3.94 15.42
C PRO A 208 8.75 5.19 14.73
N SER A 209 8.40 5.38 13.47
CA SER A 209 8.81 6.51 12.63
C SER A 209 7.73 6.81 11.60
N LEU A 210 7.69 8.06 11.10
CA LEU A 210 6.74 8.50 10.07
C LEU A 210 6.57 7.45 8.96
N LEU A 211 5.33 6.97 8.81
CA LEU A 211 4.93 6.04 7.78
C LEU A 211 4.26 6.80 6.64
N GLU A 212 4.92 6.85 5.49
CA GLU A 212 4.34 7.46 4.30
C GLU A 212 3.11 6.65 3.87
N THR A 213 1.96 7.32 3.83
CA THR A 213 0.65 6.68 3.65
C THR A 213 -0.22 7.50 2.71
N TYR A 214 -0.87 6.84 1.76
CA TYR A 214 -1.80 7.43 0.81
C TYR A 214 -3.21 6.91 1.09
N ILE A 215 -4.15 7.83 1.32
CA ILE A 215 -5.55 7.49 1.56
C ILE A 215 -6.23 7.18 0.23
N PHE A 216 -6.87 6.02 0.16
CA PHE A 216 -7.72 5.63 -0.95
C PHE A 216 -9.19 5.95 -0.58
N ALA A 217 -9.89 6.84 -1.31
CA ALA A 217 -9.44 7.65 -2.44
C ALA A 217 -9.99 9.07 -2.34
N MET A 218 -9.61 9.93 -3.29
CA MET A 218 -10.08 11.32 -3.31
C MET A 218 -11.60 11.41 -3.49
N PHE A 219 -12.17 10.67 -4.44
CA PHE A 219 -13.59 10.76 -4.80
C PHE A 219 -14.28 9.40 -4.75
N ASN A 220 -15.61 9.42 -4.55
CA ASN A 220 -16.44 8.26 -4.86
C ASN A 220 -16.43 8.02 -6.38
N GLU A 221 -16.12 6.79 -6.80
CA GLU A 221 -15.92 6.43 -8.21
C GLU A 221 -17.06 5.53 -8.71
N ASN A 222 -18.11 6.15 -9.27
CA ASN A 222 -19.36 5.47 -9.65
C ASN A 222 -19.26 4.47 -10.83
N GLN A 223 -18.10 4.38 -11.49
CA GLN A 223 -17.84 3.42 -12.56
C GLN A 223 -17.10 2.17 -12.07
N LYS A 224 -16.77 2.08 -10.77
CA LYS A 224 -16.18 0.86 -10.23
C LYS A 224 -17.18 -0.29 -10.28
N THR A 225 -16.68 -1.46 -10.61
CA THR A 225 -17.44 -2.71 -10.71
C THR A 225 -17.02 -3.66 -9.59
N GLY A 226 -17.82 -4.71 -9.36
CA GLY A 226 -17.54 -5.68 -8.31
C GLY A 226 -18.32 -5.37 -7.04
N ASP A 227 -17.63 -5.34 -5.90
CA ASP A 227 -18.27 -5.18 -4.61
C ASP A 227 -18.92 -3.78 -4.48
N PRO A 228 -20.15 -3.65 -3.94
CA PRO A 228 -20.81 -2.35 -3.83
C PRO A 228 -20.03 -1.31 -2.99
N THR A 229 -19.12 -1.75 -2.11
CA THR A 229 -18.24 -0.86 -1.33
C THR A 229 -17.25 -0.08 -2.19
N GLU A 230 -16.86 -0.60 -3.36
CA GLU A 230 -15.88 0.01 -4.27
C GLU A 230 -16.28 1.41 -4.73
N ASN A 231 -17.58 1.68 -4.83
CA ASN A 231 -18.10 3.00 -5.23
C ASN A 231 -18.06 4.06 -4.10
N ASN A 232 -17.60 3.70 -2.89
CA ASN A 232 -17.85 4.46 -1.66
C ASN A 232 -16.58 4.74 -0.82
N PHE A 233 -15.38 4.70 -1.40
CA PHE A 233 -14.11 4.99 -0.68
C PHE A 233 -13.72 6.47 -0.64
N GLY A 234 -14.48 7.35 -1.29
CA GLY A 234 -14.12 8.75 -1.47
C GLY A 234 -14.09 9.57 -0.19
N LEU A 235 -13.06 10.43 -0.06
CA LEU A 235 -13.04 11.54 0.89
C LEU A 235 -14.07 12.63 0.50
N PHE A 236 -14.32 12.77 -0.80
CA PHE A 236 -15.23 13.75 -1.39
C PHE A 236 -16.24 13.09 -2.33
N ASN A 237 -17.39 13.74 -2.49
CA ASN A 237 -18.34 13.42 -3.55
C ASN A 237 -17.86 14.01 -4.90
N PRO A 238 -18.41 13.55 -6.04
CA PRO A 238 -18.04 14.07 -7.37
C PRO A 238 -18.27 15.59 -7.54
N ASP A 239 -19.21 16.17 -6.79
CA ASP A 239 -19.47 17.62 -6.75
C ASP A 239 -18.47 18.40 -5.87
N LYS A 240 -17.45 17.71 -5.34
CA LYS A 240 -16.40 18.21 -4.43
C LYS A 240 -16.86 18.53 -3.02
N SER A 241 -18.12 18.25 -2.67
CA SER A 241 -18.54 18.31 -1.28
C SER A 241 -17.77 17.25 -0.48
N PRO A 242 -17.44 17.50 0.80
CA PRO A 242 -16.91 16.45 1.66
C PRO A 242 -17.95 15.33 1.79
N ALA A 243 -17.52 14.06 1.68
CA ALA A 243 -18.38 12.92 1.98
C ALA A 243 -18.58 12.77 3.50
N TYR A 244 -17.59 13.22 4.27
CA TYR A 244 -17.57 13.34 5.73
C TYR A 244 -16.49 14.36 6.12
N SER A 245 -16.55 14.87 7.35
CA SER A 245 -15.54 15.82 7.85
C SER A 245 -14.20 15.13 8.08
N ILE A 246 -13.12 15.69 7.54
CA ILE A 246 -11.74 15.19 7.63
C ILE A 246 -10.76 16.38 7.77
N THR A 247 -9.66 16.20 8.49
CA THR A 247 -8.54 17.14 8.61
C THR A 247 -7.24 16.45 8.24
N PHE A 248 -6.49 17.01 7.29
CA PHE A 248 -5.22 16.49 6.77
C PHE A 248 -3.99 17.09 7.48
#